data_AF-A0A0W0SHT2-F1
#
_entry.id   AF-A0A0W0SHT2-F1
#
_cell.length_a   1.000
_cell.length_b   1.000
_cell.length_c   1.000
_cell.angle_alpha   90.00
_cell.angle_beta   90.00
_cell.angle_gamma   90.00
#
_symmetry.space_group_name_H-M   'P 1'
#
loop_
_entity.id
_entity.type
_entity.pdbx_description
1 polymer ?
#
loop_
_entity_poly.entity_id
_entity_poly.type
_entity_poly.pdbx_seq_one_letter_code
_entity_poly.pdbx_strand_id
1 'polypeptide(L)'
;MKTITVAMWDPGFSLQDLSLEEKINCIEKKFKEAYELAMTSEPFDEDETFVFMCPEFTLLDMNNYEKSFSFPKKDFLEAEKRLLKLASDYPRAIIIPGTAYVEKKLDLGDQVKEKKYAETIKQWQLKNLKRLQDFKKEIKDKTLVKNIASIFFHSSEDKPKRYAKRVEAGEYIDAWSGIFYSGHSSAVFSQNGVRFGIEICADHKDGILRLEQKRTGQQVDVHLIVANVMHTIPSKVAESEESTIVINCAGNFTYNPIAAKSTGVWVTNGQGDLEPVEKAEASTKDLQIYLKIPVLNQKNTPSSSIQ
;
A
#
# COMPACT_ATOMS: atom_id res chain seq x y z
N MET A 1 -16.97 -15.43 -12.89
CA MET A 1 -16.82 -13.95 -13.02
C MET A 1 -16.00 -13.53 -11.84
N LYS A 2 -14.91 -12.80 -12.04
CA LYS A 2 -14.01 -12.47 -10.92
C LYS A 2 -14.63 -11.51 -9.93
N THR A 3 -14.39 -11.79 -8.66
CA THR A 3 -14.87 -10.98 -7.55
C THR A 3 -13.73 -10.64 -6.59
N ILE A 4 -13.85 -9.49 -5.93
CA ILE A 4 -12.94 -9.06 -4.87
C ILE A 4 -13.71 -8.99 -3.56
N THR A 5 -13.15 -9.64 -2.54
CA THR A 5 -13.56 -9.46 -1.16
C THR A 5 -12.45 -8.72 -0.42
N VAL A 6 -12.81 -7.72 0.36
CA VAL A 6 -11.87 -6.79 1.00
C VAL A 6 -12.06 -6.82 2.51
N ALA A 7 -10.96 -6.91 3.24
CA ALA A 7 -10.90 -6.71 4.68
C ALA A 7 -9.88 -5.62 5.00
N MET A 8 -10.33 -4.55 5.66
CA MET A 8 -9.47 -3.45 6.12
C MET A 8 -9.44 -3.43 7.63
N TRP A 9 -8.25 -3.57 8.21
CA TRP A 9 -8.05 -3.58 9.66
C TRP A 9 -7.29 -2.34 10.12
N ASP A 10 -7.89 -1.58 11.04
CA ASP A 10 -7.22 -0.50 11.76
C ASP A 10 -6.81 -0.99 13.15
N PRO A 11 -5.52 -1.31 13.36
CA PRO A 11 -5.05 -1.71 14.67
C PRO A 11 -5.13 -0.59 15.72
N GLY A 12 -5.26 0.67 15.30
CA GLY A 12 -5.15 1.82 16.18
C GLY A 12 -3.84 1.78 16.98
N PHE A 13 -3.93 2.10 18.28
CA PHE A 13 -2.78 2.09 19.18
C PHE A 13 -2.32 0.68 19.62
N SER A 14 -3.04 -0.38 19.27
CA SER A 14 -2.73 -1.74 19.77
C SER A 14 -1.38 -2.29 19.32
N LEU A 15 -0.80 -1.72 18.26
CA LEU A 15 0.49 -2.12 17.72
C LEU A 15 1.62 -1.12 18.00
N GLN A 16 1.35 0.02 18.65
CA GLN A 16 2.31 1.11 18.73
C GLN A 16 3.61 0.67 19.42
N ASP A 17 3.50 0.03 20.58
CA ASP A 17 4.64 -0.30 21.45
C ASP A 17 5.13 -1.75 21.29
N LEU A 18 4.63 -2.47 20.29
CA LEU A 18 5.01 -3.85 20.05
C LEU A 18 6.32 -3.95 19.24
N SER A 19 7.10 -5.00 19.51
CA SER A 19 8.19 -5.39 18.61
C SER A 19 7.66 -5.79 17.22
N LEU A 20 8.51 -5.79 16.20
CA LEU A 20 8.09 -6.20 14.86
C LEU A 20 7.49 -7.61 14.86
N GLU A 21 8.09 -8.55 15.60
CA GLU A 21 7.58 -9.92 15.71
C GLU A 21 6.16 -9.97 16.29
N GLU A 22 5.91 -9.23 17.36
CA GLU A 22 4.58 -9.12 17.98
C GLU A 22 3.57 -8.47 17.03
N LYS A 23 3.96 -7.42 16.29
CA LYS A 23 3.11 -6.82 15.26
C LYS A 23 2.71 -7.82 14.19
N ILE A 24 3.67 -8.62 13.69
CA ILE A 24 3.38 -9.66 12.71
C ILE A 24 2.47 -10.73 13.30
N ASN A 25 2.66 -11.16 14.56
CA ASN A 25 1.74 -12.11 15.23
C ASN A 25 0.29 -11.60 15.25
N CYS A 26 0.10 -10.32 15.58
CA CYS A 26 -1.22 -9.69 15.58
C CYS A 26 -1.82 -9.63 14.16
N ILE A 27 -1.04 -9.25 13.15
CA ILE A 27 -1.47 -9.18 11.75
C ILE A 27 -1.87 -10.56 11.24
N GLU A 28 -1.06 -11.60 11.46
CA GLU A 28 -1.38 -12.97 11.03
C GLU A 28 -2.67 -13.48 11.68
N LYS A 29 -2.84 -13.21 12.98
CA LYS A 29 -4.06 -13.59 13.71
C LYS A 29 -5.29 -12.89 13.11
N LYS A 30 -5.22 -11.57 12.93
CA LYS A 30 -6.36 -10.80 12.42
C LYS A 30 -6.67 -11.09 10.96
N PHE A 31 -5.64 -11.36 10.15
CA PHE A 31 -5.81 -11.85 8.78
C PHE A 31 -6.65 -13.13 8.75
N LYS A 32 -6.29 -14.14 9.58
CA LYS A 32 -7.01 -15.42 9.61
C LYS A 32 -8.46 -15.25 10.04
N GLU A 33 -8.69 -14.47 11.10
CA GLU A 33 -10.04 -14.12 11.57
C GLU A 33 -10.86 -13.44 10.46
N ALA A 34 -10.30 -12.44 9.79
CA ALA A 34 -10.98 -11.73 8.71
C ALA A 34 -11.24 -12.64 7.50
N TYR A 35 -10.29 -13.51 7.15
CA TYR A 35 -10.44 -14.47 6.06
C TYR A 35 -11.56 -15.47 6.38
N GLU A 36 -11.62 -16.01 7.60
CA GLU A 36 -12.69 -16.92 8.04
C GLU A 36 -14.06 -16.26 8.02
N LEU A 37 -14.17 -15.01 8.49
CA LEU A 37 -15.41 -14.24 8.47
C LEU A 37 -15.89 -13.91 7.05
N ALA A 38 -14.96 -13.60 6.15
CA ALA A 38 -15.30 -13.13 4.82
C ALA A 38 -15.51 -14.28 3.81
N MET A 39 -14.76 -15.38 3.96
CA MET A 39 -14.72 -16.49 3.00
C MET A 39 -15.58 -17.68 3.46
N THR A 40 -16.74 -17.40 4.09
CA THR A 40 -17.63 -18.45 4.62
C THR A 40 -18.20 -19.37 3.52
N SER A 41 -18.52 -20.60 3.93
CA SER A 41 -18.64 -21.85 3.16
C SER A 41 -19.81 -21.97 2.16
N GLU A 42 -20.03 -20.97 1.32
CA GLU A 42 -20.65 -21.23 0.01
C GLU A 42 -19.64 -21.95 -0.90
N PRO A 43 -20.07 -22.68 -1.96
CA PRO A 43 -19.13 -23.42 -2.79
C PRO A 43 -17.98 -22.50 -3.22
N PHE A 44 -16.76 -22.98 -2.97
CA PHE A 44 -15.51 -22.25 -3.22
C PHE A 44 -15.54 -21.63 -4.62
N ASP A 45 -15.63 -20.31 -4.68
CA ASP A 45 -15.46 -19.59 -5.94
C ASP A 45 -13.96 -19.44 -6.21
N GLU A 46 -13.44 -20.17 -7.20
CA GLU A 46 -12.06 -20.08 -7.64
C GLU A 46 -11.73 -18.69 -8.24
N ASP A 47 -12.76 -17.94 -8.65
CA ASP A 47 -12.64 -16.60 -9.23
C ASP A 47 -12.57 -15.47 -8.19
N GLU A 48 -12.66 -15.77 -6.89
CA GLU A 48 -12.63 -14.77 -5.81
C GLU A 48 -11.21 -14.46 -5.34
N THR A 49 -10.88 -13.17 -5.21
CA THR A 49 -9.62 -12.70 -4.60
C THR A 49 -9.92 -11.98 -3.28
N PHE A 50 -9.22 -12.37 -2.21
CA PHE A 50 -9.33 -11.74 -0.90
C PHE A 50 -8.20 -10.72 -0.70
N VAL A 51 -8.54 -9.49 -0.33
CA VAL A 51 -7.58 -8.40 -0.10
C VAL A 51 -7.63 -7.99 1.36
N PHE A 52 -6.56 -8.25 2.11
CA PHE A 52 -6.39 -7.80 3.48
C PHE A 52 -5.43 -6.61 3.54
N MET A 53 -5.88 -5.49 4.10
CA MET A 53 -5.11 -4.25 4.17
C MET A 53 -5.09 -3.67 5.58
N CYS A 54 -3.91 -3.23 5.99
CA CYS A 54 -3.72 -2.30 7.11
C CYS A 54 -3.31 -0.92 6.59
N PRO A 55 -3.52 0.14 7.37
CA PRO A 55 -3.20 1.50 6.97
C PRO A 55 -1.70 1.81 6.94
N GLU A 56 -1.37 2.97 6.39
CA GLU A 56 -0.01 3.52 6.40
C GLU A 56 0.54 3.57 7.84
N PHE A 57 1.84 3.32 7.99
CA PHE A 57 2.59 3.36 9.26
C PHE A 57 2.32 2.24 10.26
N THR A 58 1.52 1.23 9.88
CA THR A 58 1.25 0.07 10.75
C THR A 58 2.53 -0.66 11.21
N LEU A 59 3.60 -0.62 10.40
CA LEU A 59 4.89 -1.26 10.68
C LEU A 59 6.02 -0.26 11.01
N LEU A 60 5.70 0.89 11.61
CA LEU A 60 6.73 1.79 12.17
C LEU A 60 7.25 1.29 13.52
N ASP A 61 8.54 1.49 13.79
CA ASP A 61 9.12 1.31 15.12
C ASP A 61 8.93 2.57 15.97
N MET A 62 7.77 2.66 16.62
CA MET A 62 7.45 3.80 17.49
C MET A 62 8.20 3.74 18.83
N ASN A 63 8.77 2.60 19.21
CA ASN A 63 9.55 2.44 20.45
C ASN A 63 10.94 3.09 20.34
N ASN A 64 11.44 3.25 19.12
CA ASN A 64 12.77 3.79 18.85
C ASN A 64 12.71 5.15 18.14
N TYR A 65 11.65 5.93 18.39
CA TYR A 65 11.43 7.25 17.78
C TYR A 65 12.62 8.20 17.94
N GLU A 66 13.45 8.01 18.98
CA GLU A 66 14.65 8.80 19.26
C GLU A 66 15.82 8.52 18.31
N LYS A 67 15.87 7.35 17.64
CA LYS A 67 16.99 6.97 16.76
C LYS A 67 16.54 6.65 15.34
N SER A 68 15.48 5.87 15.17
CA SER A 68 14.95 5.49 13.86
C SER A 68 13.55 4.91 13.98
N PHE A 69 12.70 5.22 13.01
CA PHE A 69 11.37 4.60 12.87
C PHE A 69 11.41 3.27 12.10
N SER A 70 12.60 2.71 11.85
CA SER A 70 12.80 1.45 11.11
C SER A 70 13.34 0.34 11.99
N PHE A 71 12.80 -0.86 11.84
CA PHE A 71 13.40 -2.08 12.39
C PHE A 71 14.70 -2.48 11.66
N PRO A 72 15.58 -3.27 12.31
CA PRO A 72 16.73 -3.86 11.65
C PRO A 72 16.35 -4.65 10.40
N LYS A 73 17.18 -4.58 9.35
CA LYS A 73 16.94 -5.27 8.07
C LYS A 73 16.68 -6.77 8.23
N LYS A 74 17.39 -7.44 9.16
CA LYS A 74 17.24 -8.88 9.41
C LYS A 74 15.82 -9.20 9.88
N ASP A 75 15.28 -8.38 10.77
CA ASP A 75 13.96 -8.60 11.37
C ASP A 75 12.86 -8.37 10.32
N PHE A 76 13.03 -7.35 9.47
CA PHE A 76 12.15 -7.15 8.31
C PHE A 76 12.16 -8.34 7.35
N LEU A 77 13.32 -8.93 7.04
CA LEU A 77 13.38 -10.09 6.16
C LEU A 77 12.69 -11.32 6.77
N GLU A 78 12.76 -11.48 8.08
CA GLU A 78 12.06 -12.58 8.76
C GLU A 78 10.54 -12.36 8.78
N ALA A 79 10.09 -11.14 9.07
CA ALA A 79 8.69 -10.75 8.94
C ALA A 79 8.15 -10.99 7.52
N GLU A 80 8.92 -10.64 6.49
CA GLU A 80 8.54 -10.85 5.09
C GLU A 80 8.40 -12.33 4.74
N LYS A 81 9.31 -13.20 5.20
CA LYS A 81 9.19 -14.65 4.98
C LYS A 81 7.92 -15.23 5.58
N ARG A 82 7.57 -14.79 6.80
CA ARG A 82 6.35 -15.23 7.47
C ARG A 82 5.09 -14.82 6.70
N LEU A 83 5.03 -13.56 6.24
CA LEU A 83 3.90 -13.07 5.45
C LEU A 83 3.84 -13.69 4.04
N LEU A 84 4.98 -13.98 3.41
CA LEU A 84 5.04 -14.75 2.16
C LEU A 84 4.50 -16.17 2.34
N LYS A 85 4.90 -16.84 3.43
CA LYS A 85 4.38 -18.16 3.78
C LYS A 85 2.86 -18.08 3.99
N LEU A 86 2.38 -17.10 4.75
CA LEU A 86 0.94 -16.91 4.97
C LEU A 86 0.19 -16.69 3.64
N ALA A 87 0.70 -15.84 2.74
CA ALA A 87 0.11 -15.65 1.42
C ALA A 87 0.16 -16.92 0.55
N SER A 88 1.14 -17.80 0.77
CA SER A 88 1.23 -19.10 0.08
C SER A 88 0.24 -20.12 0.64
N ASP A 89 0.01 -20.12 1.95
CA ASP A 89 -1.00 -20.96 2.62
C ASP A 89 -2.43 -20.54 2.22
N TYR A 90 -2.62 -19.28 1.79
CA TYR A 90 -3.90 -18.71 1.36
C TYR A 90 -3.77 -18.12 -0.06
N PRO A 91 -3.71 -18.93 -1.14
CA PRO A 91 -3.25 -18.49 -2.46
C PRO A 91 -4.13 -17.44 -3.17
N ARG A 92 -5.38 -17.26 -2.71
CA ARG A 92 -6.29 -16.22 -3.19
C ARG A 92 -6.15 -14.89 -2.45
N ALA A 93 -5.30 -14.85 -1.42
CA ALA A 93 -5.12 -13.67 -0.60
C ALA A 93 -4.03 -12.74 -1.17
N ILE A 94 -4.31 -11.45 -1.08
CA ILE A 94 -3.35 -10.37 -1.14
C ILE A 94 -3.29 -9.77 0.26
N ILE A 95 -2.09 -9.73 0.85
CA ILE A 95 -1.85 -9.19 2.19
C ILE A 95 -1.01 -7.92 2.05
N ILE A 96 -1.49 -6.81 2.59
CA ILE A 96 -0.80 -5.52 2.65
C ILE A 96 -0.82 -5.09 4.12
N PRO A 97 0.24 -5.37 4.90
CA PRO A 97 0.28 -5.13 6.34
C PRO A 97 0.46 -3.65 6.71
N GLY A 98 0.15 -2.73 5.79
CA GLY A 98 0.44 -1.31 5.91
C GLY A 98 1.82 -0.96 5.36
N THR A 99 2.39 0.15 5.86
CA THR A 99 3.70 0.61 5.42
C THR A 99 4.75 0.60 6.53
N ALA A 100 6.00 0.54 6.09
CA ALA A 100 7.19 0.59 6.92
C ALA A 100 8.17 1.64 6.41
N TYR A 101 9.00 2.16 7.32
CA TYR A 101 10.18 2.93 6.97
C TYR A 101 11.37 2.02 6.81
N VAL A 102 11.98 2.07 5.63
CA VAL A 102 13.14 1.24 5.29
C VAL A 102 14.31 2.13 4.90
N GLU A 103 15.42 1.95 5.59
CA GLU A 103 16.65 2.68 5.29
C GLU A 103 17.17 2.35 3.88
N LYS A 104 17.61 3.39 3.18
CA LYS A 104 18.16 3.32 1.84
C LYS A 104 19.60 3.78 1.86
N LYS A 105 20.52 2.85 1.59
CA LYS A 105 21.89 3.20 1.21
C LYS A 105 21.89 3.75 -0.22
N LEU A 106 22.43 4.96 -0.38
CA LEU A 106 22.68 5.56 -1.69
C LEU A 106 23.92 4.95 -2.32
N ASP A 107 23.83 4.70 -3.62
CA ASP A 107 24.96 4.33 -4.45
C ASP A 107 25.56 5.60 -5.05
N LEU A 108 26.47 6.23 -4.31
CA LEU A 108 27.16 7.46 -4.72
C LEU A 108 28.35 7.20 -5.65
N GLY A 109 28.69 5.92 -5.90
CA GLY A 109 29.72 5.55 -6.89
C GLY A 109 29.19 5.65 -8.32
N ASP A 110 27.87 5.60 -8.50
CA ASP A 110 27.21 5.76 -9.79
C ASP A 110 26.82 7.23 -10.02
N GLN A 111 27.53 7.89 -10.94
CA GLN A 111 27.34 9.31 -11.24
C GLN A 111 25.93 9.65 -11.77
N VAL A 112 25.28 8.72 -12.47
CA VAL A 112 23.92 8.93 -13.00
C VAL A 112 22.93 8.93 -11.84
N LYS A 113 23.07 7.98 -10.91
CA LYS A 113 22.25 7.93 -9.70
C LYS A 113 22.52 9.12 -8.79
N GLU A 114 23.78 9.48 -8.57
CA GLU A 114 24.18 10.63 -7.75
C GLU A 114 23.54 11.93 -8.26
N LYS A 115 23.60 12.19 -9.58
CA LYS A 115 22.95 13.36 -10.19
C LYS A 115 21.44 13.36 -9.94
N LYS A 116 20.77 12.22 -10.10
CA LYS A 116 19.32 12.09 -9.82
C LYS A 116 18.99 12.34 -8.35
N TYR A 117 19.84 11.87 -7.43
CA TYR A 117 19.69 12.12 -5.99
C TYR A 117 19.86 13.61 -5.67
N ALA A 118 20.91 14.24 -6.19
CA ALA A 118 21.19 15.66 -5.99
C ALA A 118 20.06 16.56 -6.52
N GLU A 119 19.51 16.25 -7.70
CA GLU A 119 18.37 16.99 -8.26
C GLU A 119 17.13 16.87 -7.36
N THR A 120 16.83 15.67 -6.86
CA THR A 120 15.69 15.42 -5.96
C THR A 120 15.81 16.25 -4.66
N ILE A 121 16.99 16.21 -4.03
CA ILE A 121 17.26 16.97 -2.79
C ILE A 121 17.20 18.49 -3.04
N LYS A 122 17.73 18.97 -4.16
CA LYS A 122 17.67 20.39 -4.52
C LYS A 122 16.23 20.87 -4.68
N GLN A 123 15.39 20.12 -5.39
CA GLN A 123 13.97 20.47 -5.57
C GLN A 123 13.24 20.52 -4.22
N TRP A 124 13.54 19.58 -3.33
CA TRP A 124 13.02 19.59 -1.97
C TRP A 124 13.48 20.82 -1.17
N GLN A 125 14.77 21.18 -1.22
CA GLN A 125 15.29 22.37 -0.53
C GLN A 125 14.56 23.64 -1.00
N LEU A 126 14.33 23.77 -2.31
CA LEU A 126 13.59 24.89 -2.90
C LEU A 126 12.13 24.92 -2.44
N LYS A 127 11.42 23.79 -2.51
CA LYS A 127 10.00 23.69 -2.10
C LYS A 127 9.79 24.04 -0.62
N ASN A 128 10.79 23.79 0.22
CA ASN A 128 10.73 24.03 1.66
C ASN A 128 11.44 25.32 2.11
N LEU A 129 11.72 26.23 1.17
CA LEU A 129 12.35 27.53 1.43
C LEU A 129 13.66 27.43 2.23
N LYS A 130 14.40 26.32 2.06
CA LYS A 130 15.69 26.11 2.72
C LYS A 130 16.79 26.81 1.92
N ARG A 131 17.84 27.25 2.62
CA ARG A 131 19.07 27.70 1.96
C ARG A 131 19.64 26.50 1.19
N LEU A 132 19.88 26.68 -0.11
CA LEU A 132 20.49 25.66 -0.95
C LEU A 132 21.85 25.26 -0.37
N GLN A 133 21.95 24.01 0.09
CA GLN A 133 23.20 23.39 0.50
C GLN A 133 23.68 22.43 -0.58
N ASP A 134 24.99 22.23 -0.65
CA ASP A 134 25.56 21.16 -1.47
C ASP A 134 24.97 19.80 -1.08
N PHE A 135 24.63 18.98 -2.07
CA PHE A 135 23.99 17.68 -1.86
C PHE A 135 24.79 16.81 -0.88
N LYS A 136 26.11 16.69 -1.06
CA LYS A 136 26.94 15.85 -0.18
C LYS A 136 26.96 16.38 1.24
N LYS A 137 26.95 17.70 1.42
CA LYS A 137 26.83 18.32 2.75
C LYS A 137 25.48 18.04 3.39
N GLU A 138 24.39 18.11 2.62
CA GLU A 138 23.03 17.88 3.13
C GLU A 138 22.84 16.42 3.61
N ILE A 139 23.43 15.45 2.92
CA ILE A 139 23.23 14.02 3.22
C ILE A 139 24.30 13.39 4.11
N LYS A 140 25.41 14.09 4.40
CA LYS A 140 26.62 13.50 5.02
C LYS A 140 26.33 12.69 6.29
N ASP A 141 25.43 13.20 7.12
CA ASP A 141 25.11 12.67 8.44
C ASP A 141 23.64 12.23 8.54
N LYS A 142 22.98 12.01 7.40
CA LYS A 142 21.55 11.67 7.34
C LYS A 142 21.35 10.29 6.73
N THR A 143 20.47 9.51 7.34
CA THR A 143 19.96 8.28 6.75
C THR A 143 18.91 8.62 5.69
N LEU A 144 18.89 7.94 4.55
CA LEU A 144 17.72 8.05 3.67
C LEU A 144 16.70 7.00 4.03
N VAL A 145 15.42 7.36 3.99
CA VAL A 145 14.32 6.46 4.35
C VAL A 145 13.29 6.44 3.24
N LYS A 146 12.73 5.26 2.98
CA LYS A 146 11.57 5.09 2.10
C LYS A 146 10.38 4.63 2.90
N ASN A 147 9.23 5.25 2.64
CA ASN A 147 7.94 4.71 3.03
C ASN A 147 7.51 3.65 2.02
N ILE A 148 7.45 2.39 2.45
CA ILE A 148 7.24 1.23 1.59
C ILE A 148 5.99 0.45 2.03
N ALA A 149 5.13 0.13 1.07
CA ALA A 149 4.15 -0.94 1.18
C ALA A 149 4.73 -2.23 0.56
N SER A 150 4.83 -3.29 1.36
CA SER A 150 5.10 -4.65 0.86
C SER A 150 3.77 -5.36 0.62
N ILE A 151 3.63 -6.00 -0.53
CA ILE A 151 2.41 -6.67 -0.97
C ILE A 151 2.74 -8.15 -1.17
N PHE A 152 2.04 -9.01 -0.43
CA PHE A 152 2.26 -10.45 -0.40
C PHE A 152 1.07 -11.15 -1.05
N PHE A 153 1.36 -12.03 -2.00
CA PHE A 153 0.38 -12.88 -2.67
C PHE A 153 1.11 -14.12 -3.16
N HIS A 154 0.37 -15.18 -3.48
CA HIS A 154 0.96 -16.39 -4.02
C HIS A 154 1.62 -16.11 -5.38
N SER A 155 2.93 -16.30 -5.44
CA SER A 155 3.78 -16.03 -6.60
C SER A 155 4.87 -17.10 -6.68
N SER A 156 5.35 -17.38 -7.90
CA SER A 156 6.53 -18.22 -8.12
C SER A 156 7.83 -17.53 -7.66
N GLU A 157 7.80 -16.22 -7.42
CA GLU A 157 8.94 -15.48 -6.88
C GLU A 157 8.92 -15.51 -5.34
N ASP A 158 10.04 -15.86 -4.72
CA ASP A 158 10.23 -15.83 -3.26
C ASP A 158 10.54 -14.40 -2.74
N LYS A 159 9.73 -13.42 -3.15
CA LYS A 159 9.84 -12.01 -2.72
C LYS A 159 8.51 -11.28 -2.86
N PRO A 160 8.17 -10.36 -1.95
CA PRO A 160 6.97 -9.54 -2.09
C PRO A 160 7.14 -8.50 -3.21
N LYS A 161 6.03 -8.09 -3.80
CA LYS A 161 5.97 -6.85 -4.58
C LYS A 161 6.13 -5.67 -3.60
N ARG A 162 6.91 -4.66 -3.98
CA ARG A 162 7.10 -3.46 -3.16
C ARG A 162 6.74 -2.19 -3.93
N TYR A 163 5.95 -1.34 -3.29
CA TYR A 163 5.71 0.03 -3.73
C TYR A 163 6.32 1.01 -2.71
N ALA A 164 7.00 2.03 -3.22
CA ALA A 164 7.57 3.08 -2.38
C ALA A 164 6.88 4.40 -2.74
N LYS A 165 6.41 5.11 -1.71
CA LYS A 165 5.72 6.41 -1.81
C LYS A 165 6.54 7.40 -2.62
N ARG A 166 5.90 8.15 -3.53
CA ARG A 166 6.61 9.06 -4.45
C ARG A 166 6.52 10.52 -4.01
N VAL A 167 5.40 10.87 -3.40
CA VAL A 167 5.09 12.20 -2.90
C VAL A 167 5.03 12.15 -1.38
N GLU A 168 5.93 12.86 -0.72
CA GLU A 168 5.79 13.10 0.71
C GLU A 168 5.00 14.38 0.95
N ALA A 169 4.10 14.34 1.94
CA ALA A 169 3.19 15.42 2.30
C ALA A 169 3.89 16.60 3.00
N GLY A 170 5.17 16.85 2.71
CA GLY A 170 6.01 17.79 3.46
C GLY A 170 6.41 17.25 4.84
N GLU A 171 6.19 15.97 5.11
CA GLU A 171 6.66 15.32 6.33
C GLU A 171 8.18 15.29 6.32
N TYR A 172 8.77 15.90 7.34
CA TYR A 172 10.15 15.68 7.71
C TYR A 172 10.08 14.72 8.89
N ILE A 173 10.75 13.56 8.78
CA ILE A 173 11.20 12.89 10.01
C ILE A 173 12.13 13.91 10.65
N ASP A 174 11.87 14.30 11.89
CA ASP A 174 12.55 15.39 12.58
C ASP A 174 14.07 15.40 12.34
N ALA A 175 14.71 16.56 12.56
CA ALA A 175 16.07 16.94 12.13
C ALA A 175 17.26 16.04 12.46
N TRP A 176 17.01 14.87 13.03
CA TRP A 176 17.94 14.01 13.71
C TRP A 176 18.07 12.60 13.10
N SER A 177 17.23 12.16 12.14
CA SER A 177 17.33 10.74 11.71
C SER A 177 17.05 10.38 10.25
N GLY A 178 16.46 11.24 9.40
CA GLY A 178 16.26 10.83 8.01
C GLY A 178 15.86 11.87 6.98
N ILE A 179 16.19 11.64 5.70
CA ILE A 179 15.55 12.30 4.55
C ILE A 179 14.70 11.28 3.79
N PHE A 180 13.44 11.60 3.55
CA PHE A 180 12.60 10.77 2.69
C PHE A 180 13.10 10.78 1.25
N TYR A 181 13.13 9.58 0.68
CA TYR A 181 13.53 9.38 -0.69
C TYR A 181 12.38 8.81 -1.52
N SER A 182 11.90 9.59 -2.47
CA SER A 182 10.80 9.18 -3.36
C SER A 182 11.06 7.83 -4.02
N GLY A 183 10.02 7.00 -4.05
CA GLY A 183 9.99 5.74 -4.77
C GLY A 183 10.04 5.91 -6.28
N HIS A 184 10.47 4.84 -6.96
CA HIS A 184 10.51 4.75 -8.43
C HIS A 184 10.03 3.37 -8.92
N SER A 185 9.57 2.48 -8.02
CA SER A 185 9.09 1.16 -8.40
C SER A 185 7.72 1.27 -9.07
N SER A 186 7.44 0.37 -10.02
CA SER A 186 6.13 0.32 -10.69
C SER A 186 5.01 0.07 -9.68
N ALA A 187 3.95 0.85 -9.80
CA ALA A 187 2.77 0.80 -8.96
C ALA A 187 1.78 -0.33 -9.31
N VAL A 188 1.99 -1.00 -10.46
CA VAL A 188 1.04 -1.99 -10.99
C VAL A 188 1.56 -3.42 -10.77
N PHE A 189 0.64 -4.33 -10.47
CA PHE A 189 0.86 -5.77 -10.39
C PHE A 189 -0.42 -6.53 -10.78
N SER A 190 -0.35 -7.86 -10.86
CA SER A 190 -1.54 -8.68 -11.19
C SER A 190 -1.58 -9.93 -10.33
N GLN A 191 -2.78 -10.33 -9.94
CA GLN A 191 -3.05 -11.59 -9.22
C GLN A 191 -4.37 -12.15 -9.75
N ASN A 192 -4.43 -13.46 -10.00
CA ASN A 192 -5.61 -14.14 -10.55
C ASN A 192 -6.16 -13.42 -11.80
N GLY A 193 -5.28 -12.89 -12.65
CA GLY A 193 -5.63 -12.13 -13.85
C GLY A 193 -6.37 -10.80 -13.60
N VAL A 194 -6.45 -10.30 -12.36
CA VAL A 194 -6.93 -8.96 -12.01
C VAL A 194 -5.72 -8.02 -11.90
N ARG A 195 -5.83 -6.80 -12.43
CA ARG A 195 -4.76 -5.80 -12.43
C ARG A 195 -4.95 -4.84 -11.26
N PHE A 196 -3.98 -4.79 -10.37
CA PHE A 196 -3.98 -3.92 -9.19
C PHE A 196 -2.99 -2.78 -9.38
N GLY A 197 -3.38 -1.59 -8.97
CA GLY A 197 -2.49 -0.43 -8.86
C GLY A 197 -2.51 0.07 -7.42
N ILE A 198 -1.34 0.36 -6.85
CA ILE A 198 -1.22 0.81 -5.46
C ILE A 198 -0.56 2.18 -5.37
N GLU A 199 -1.04 3.00 -4.45
CA GLU A 199 -0.39 4.23 -4.05
C GLU A 199 -0.50 4.46 -2.53
N ILE A 200 0.36 5.35 -2.00
CA ILE A 200 0.41 5.62 -0.57
C ILE A 200 0.04 7.08 -0.30
N CYS A 201 -1.07 7.29 0.39
CA CYS A 201 -1.49 8.56 0.97
C CYS A 201 -1.40 9.75 -0.01
N ALA A 202 -0.42 10.64 0.16
CA ALA A 202 -0.25 11.85 -0.66
C ALA A 202 -0.01 11.57 -2.15
N ASP A 203 0.41 10.36 -2.52
CA ASP A 203 0.45 9.94 -3.91
C ASP A 203 -0.92 10.07 -4.61
N HIS A 204 -2.01 9.78 -3.89
CA HIS A 204 -3.39 9.91 -4.41
C HIS A 204 -3.75 11.36 -4.69
N LYS A 205 -3.43 12.25 -3.76
CA LYS A 205 -3.66 13.69 -3.94
C LYS A 205 -3.03 14.21 -5.23
N ASP A 206 -1.84 13.72 -5.54
CA ASP A 206 -1.10 14.12 -6.74
C ASP A 206 -1.50 13.28 -7.97
N GLY A 207 -2.22 12.16 -7.78
CA GLY A 207 -2.71 11.27 -8.83
C GLY A 207 -1.60 10.46 -9.46
N ILE A 208 -0.65 9.99 -8.66
CA ILE A 208 0.57 9.31 -9.13
C ILE A 208 0.23 8.06 -9.93
N LEU A 209 -0.70 7.23 -9.47
CA LEU A 209 -1.08 6.04 -10.22
C LEU A 209 -1.75 6.39 -11.55
N ARG A 210 -2.68 7.37 -11.56
CA ARG A 210 -3.34 7.86 -12.78
C ARG A 210 -2.33 8.41 -13.80
N LEU A 211 -1.33 9.16 -13.33
CA LEU A 211 -0.24 9.66 -14.19
C LEU A 211 0.61 8.53 -14.75
N GLU A 212 0.93 7.51 -13.93
CA GLU A 212 1.67 6.34 -14.39
C GLU A 212 0.90 5.57 -15.46
N GLN A 213 -0.39 5.33 -15.24
CA GLN A 213 -1.29 4.71 -16.23
C GLN A 213 -1.28 5.48 -17.55
N LYS A 214 -1.44 6.81 -17.52
CA LYS A 214 -1.41 7.64 -18.74
C LYS A 214 -0.07 7.53 -19.48
N ARG A 215 1.02 7.39 -18.72
CA ARG A 215 2.38 7.27 -19.28
C ARG A 215 2.65 5.89 -19.87
N THR A 216 2.14 4.82 -19.27
CA THR A 216 2.46 3.43 -19.67
C THR A 216 1.38 2.76 -20.50
N GLY A 217 0.15 3.29 -20.50
CA GLY A 217 -1.04 2.64 -21.05
C GLY A 217 -1.53 1.46 -20.22
N GLN A 218 -0.93 1.16 -19.07
CA GLN A 218 -1.32 0.03 -18.23
C GLN A 218 -2.58 0.37 -17.43
N GLN A 219 -3.68 -0.30 -17.75
CA GLN A 219 -4.94 -0.19 -17.01
C GLN A 219 -4.88 -0.89 -15.65
N VAL A 220 -5.79 -0.46 -14.76
CA VAL A 220 -5.94 -0.95 -13.40
C VAL A 220 -7.40 -1.29 -13.16
N ASP A 221 -7.69 -2.50 -12.70
CA ASP A 221 -9.04 -2.94 -12.33
C ASP A 221 -9.37 -2.58 -10.88
N VAL A 222 -8.34 -2.61 -10.02
CA VAL A 222 -8.45 -2.31 -8.59
C VAL A 222 -7.38 -1.30 -8.18
N HIS A 223 -7.82 -0.13 -7.73
CA HIS A 223 -6.97 0.94 -7.21
C HIS A 223 -6.91 0.88 -5.67
N LEU A 224 -5.75 0.52 -5.14
CA LEU A 224 -5.46 0.39 -3.72
C LEU A 224 -4.79 1.66 -3.18
N ILE A 225 -5.36 2.26 -2.14
CA ILE A 225 -4.80 3.41 -1.44
C ILE A 225 -4.51 3.00 0.01
N VAL A 226 -3.23 3.01 0.37
CA VAL A 226 -2.78 2.80 1.75
C VAL A 226 -2.49 4.17 2.37
N ALA A 227 -3.22 4.58 3.39
CA ALA A 227 -3.12 5.93 3.93
C ALA A 227 -3.14 5.98 5.45
N ASN A 228 -2.53 7.00 6.04
CA ASN A 228 -2.81 7.38 7.42
C ASN A 228 -4.12 8.17 7.47
N VAL A 229 -4.21 9.32 6.78
CA VAL A 229 -5.47 10.04 6.57
C VAL A 229 -5.48 10.62 5.15
N MET A 230 -6.27 10.04 4.25
CA MET A 230 -6.46 10.55 2.89
C MET A 230 -7.87 10.22 2.43
N HIS A 231 -8.61 11.23 1.95
CA HIS A 231 -9.91 11.01 1.32
C HIS A 231 -9.74 10.51 -0.10
N THR A 232 -10.71 9.75 -0.59
CA THR A 232 -10.72 9.32 -1.98
C THR A 232 -11.11 10.51 -2.87
N ILE A 233 -10.23 10.92 -3.78
CA ILE A 233 -10.46 12.00 -4.76
C ILE A 233 -10.83 11.35 -6.11
N PRO A 234 -12.09 11.44 -6.58
CA PRO A 234 -12.52 10.79 -7.82
C PRO A 234 -11.65 11.13 -9.03
N SER A 235 -11.30 12.42 -9.19
CA SER A 235 -10.47 12.90 -10.30
C SER A 235 -9.02 12.44 -10.27
N LYS A 236 -8.61 11.67 -9.26
CA LYS A 236 -7.25 11.12 -9.11
C LYS A 236 -7.20 9.60 -9.23
N VAL A 237 -8.37 8.94 -9.30
CA VAL A 237 -8.47 7.50 -9.48
C VAL A 237 -7.92 7.09 -10.85
N ALA A 238 -7.18 5.98 -10.89
CA ALA A 238 -6.78 5.33 -12.14
C ALA A 238 -8.01 4.71 -12.81
N GLU A 239 -8.22 5.03 -14.08
CA GLU A 239 -9.45 4.66 -14.80
C GLU A 239 -9.28 3.28 -15.46
N SER A 240 -10.38 2.66 -15.84
CA SER A 240 -10.39 1.49 -16.72
C SER A 240 -11.52 1.64 -17.72
N GLU A 241 -11.61 0.75 -18.70
CA GLU A 241 -12.59 0.88 -19.79
C GLU A 241 -14.04 0.80 -19.32
N GLU A 242 -14.36 -0.05 -18.34
CA GLU A 242 -15.72 -0.18 -17.81
C GLU A 242 -15.83 0.42 -16.41
N SER A 243 -15.03 -0.07 -15.45
CA SER A 243 -15.10 0.38 -14.06
C SER A 243 -13.86 -0.01 -13.25
N THR A 244 -13.39 0.88 -12.38
CA THR A 244 -12.34 0.61 -11.40
C THR A 244 -12.93 0.45 -10.00
N ILE A 245 -12.54 -0.60 -9.28
CA ILE A 245 -12.79 -0.74 -7.84
C ILE A 245 -11.74 0.09 -7.10
N VAL A 246 -12.16 0.99 -6.22
CA VAL A 246 -11.26 1.81 -5.41
C VAL A 246 -11.35 1.37 -3.95
N ILE A 247 -10.22 0.97 -3.38
CA ILE A 247 -10.13 0.52 -1.97
C ILE A 247 -9.22 1.52 -1.25
N ASN A 248 -9.76 2.24 -0.27
CA ASN A 248 -8.99 3.19 0.55
C ASN A 248 -8.96 2.72 2.00
N CYS A 249 -7.77 2.33 2.46
CA CYS A 249 -7.52 1.94 3.84
C CYS A 249 -6.81 3.11 4.57
N ALA A 250 -7.59 3.97 5.22
CA ALA A 250 -7.08 5.10 5.97
C ALA A 250 -6.92 4.75 7.47
N GLY A 251 -5.74 5.01 8.04
CA GLY A 251 -5.44 4.72 9.43
C GLY A 251 -6.27 5.49 10.44
N ASN A 252 -6.33 4.96 11.66
CA ASN A 252 -7.09 5.55 12.76
C ASN A 252 -8.60 5.67 12.48
N PHE A 253 -9.16 4.94 11.51
CA PHE A 253 -10.60 4.98 11.22
C PHE A 253 -11.47 4.57 12.41
N THR A 254 -10.91 3.90 13.42
CA THR A 254 -11.59 3.56 14.67
C THR A 254 -11.87 4.76 15.57
N TYR A 255 -11.13 5.86 15.48
CA TYR A 255 -11.27 7.03 16.36
C TYR A 255 -11.14 8.39 15.70
N ASN A 256 -10.71 8.47 14.44
CA ASN A 256 -10.68 9.70 13.65
C ASN A 256 -11.87 9.73 12.67
N PRO A 257 -12.86 10.63 12.87
CA PRO A 257 -14.03 10.71 12.00
C PRO A 257 -13.72 11.01 10.53
N ILE A 258 -12.62 11.72 10.24
CA ILE A 258 -12.19 12.01 8.88
C ILE A 258 -11.67 10.73 8.22
N ALA A 259 -10.82 9.97 8.94
CA ALA A 259 -10.33 8.69 8.44
C ALA A 259 -11.46 7.65 8.30
N ALA A 260 -12.42 7.63 9.23
CA ALA A 260 -13.60 6.77 9.17
C ALA A 260 -14.44 7.00 7.91
N LYS A 261 -14.65 8.26 7.52
CA LYS A 261 -15.35 8.62 6.29
C LYS A 261 -14.53 8.38 5.03
N SER A 262 -13.21 8.38 5.17
CA SER A 262 -12.28 8.20 4.05
C SER A 262 -11.97 6.74 3.78
N THR A 263 -12.19 5.85 4.75
CA THR A 263 -12.00 4.42 4.61
C THR A 263 -13.23 3.82 3.94
N GLY A 264 -13.01 3.01 2.92
CA GLY A 264 -14.09 2.30 2.27
C GLY A 264 -13.72 1.69 0.93
N VAL A 265 -14.75 1.19 0.26
CA VAL A 265 -14.67 0.66 -1.10
C VAL A 265 -15.70 1.35 -1.97
N TRP A 266 -15.30 1.72 -3.18
CA TRP A 266 -16.15 2.35 -4.18
C TRP A 266 -15.95 1.69 -5.54
N VAL A 267 -16.93 1.83 -6.42
CA VAL A 267 -16.80 1.49 -7.84
C VAL A 267 -16.99 2.77 -8.65
N THR A 268 -16.12 3.00 -9.63
CA THR A 268 -16.33 4.11 -10.56
C THR A 268 -17.51 3.81 -11.48
N ASN A 269 -18.45 4.74 -11.62
CA ASN A 269 -19.46 4.63 -12.66
C ASN A 269 -18.94 5.20 -14.00
N GLY A 270 -19.72 5.03 -15.08
CA GLY A 270 -19.36 5.48 -16.43
C GLY A 270 -19.22 7.01 -16.57
N GLN A 271 -19.53 7.78 -15.53
CA GLN A 271 -19.40 9.24 -15.46
C GLN A 271 -18.18 9.68 -14.62
N GLY A 272 -17.46 8.73 -14.01
CA GLY A 272 -16.30 9.00 -13.16
C GLY A 272 -16.63 9.34 -11.71
N ASP A 273 -17.90 9.19 -11.29
CA ASP A 273 -18.29 9.28 -9.89
C ASP A 273 -17.97 7.99 -9.15
N LEU A 274 -17.90 8.06 -7.81
CA LEU A 274 -17.61 6.93 -6.94
C LEU A 274 -18.86 6.48 -6.20
N GLU A 275 -19.35 5.29 -6.53
CA GLU A 275 -20.49 4.66 -5.87
C GLU A 275 -19.99 3.78 -4.71
N PRO A 276 -20.42 4.04 -3.46
CA PRO A 276 -19.93 3.28 -2.32
C PRO A 276 -20.46 1.84 -2.35
N VAL A 277 -19.59 0.90 -2.00
CA VAL A 277 -19.97 -0.49 -1.76
C VAL A 277 -20.45 -0.63 -0.32
N GLU A 278 -21.51 -1.41 -0.11
CA GLU A 278 -22.05 -1.68 1.22
C GLU A 278 -21.10 -2.57 2.05
N LYS A 279 -20.97 -2.27 3.34
CA LYS A 279 -20.20 -3.08 4.28
C LYS A 279 -20.98 -4.33 4.66
N ALA A 280 -20.30 -5.45 4.79
CA ALA A 280 -20.88 -6.68 5.31
C ALA A 280 -21.25 -6.54 6.79
N GLU A 281 -22.29 -7.25 7.21
CA GLU A 281 -22.75 -7.32 8.61
C GLU A 281 -21.66 -7.82 9.57
N ALA A 282 -20.74 -8.65 9.08
CA ALA A 282 -19.59 -9.16 9.84
C ALA A 282 -18.53 -8.09 10.17
N SER A 283 -18.67 -6.87 9.65
CA SER A 283 -17.76 -5.76 9.96
C SER A 283 -17.86 -5.36 11.43
N THR A 284 -16.71 -5.10 12.05
CA THR A 284 -16.61 -4.54 13.40
C THR A 284 -16.14 -3.07 13.34
N LYS A 285 -15.92 -2.47 14.51
CA LYS A 285 -15.40 -1.10 14.61
C LYS A 285 -14.00 -0.98 13.99
N ASP A 286 -13.14 -1.97 14.20
CA ASP A 286 -11.74 -2.01 13.79
C ASP A 286 -11.50 -2.81 12.51
N LEU A 287 -12.46 -3.62 12.07
CA LEU A 287 -12.38 -4.45 10.86
C LEU A 287 -13.56 -4.16 9.93
N GLN A 288 -13.30 -3.62 8.74
CA GLN A 288 -14.33 -3.39 7.73
C GLN A 288 -14.24 -4.45 6.64
N ILE A 289 -15.35 -5.13 6.35
CA ILE A 289 -15.42 -6.20 5.36
C ILE A 289 -16.39 -5.81 4.24
N TYR A 290 -16.00 -6.06 2.99
CA TYR A 290 -16.79 -5.86 1.78
C TYR A 290 -16.73 -7.15 0.95
N LEU A 291 -17.87 -7.69 0.55
CA LEU A 291 -17.95 -9.04 -0.02
C LEU A 291 -18.24 -9.02 -1.52
N LYS A 292 -17.60 -9.94 -2.26
CA LYS A 292 -17.97 -10.36 -3.61
C LYS A 292 -18.18 -9.20 -4.62
N ILE A 293 -17.31 -8.20 -4.60
CA ILE A 293 -17.39 -7.05 -5.50
C ILE A 293 -17.00 -7.47 -6.92
N PRO A 294 -17.86 -7.32 -7.94
CA PRO A 294 -17.58 -7.81 -9.28
C PRO A 294 -16.51 -6.97 -10.00
N VAL A 295 -15.58 -7.64 -10.68
CA VAL A 295 -14.57 -7.01 -11.55
C VAL A 295 -15.10 -6.99 -12.99
N LEU A 296 -15.63 -5.84 -13.43
CA LEU A 296 -16.39 -5.76 -14.69
C LEU A 296 -15.50 -5.78 -15.96
N ASN A 297 -14.25 -5.32 -15.90
CA ASN A 297 -13.36 -5.19 -17.06
C ASN A 297 -12.85 -6.53 -17.66
N GLN A 298 -13.42 -7.67 -17.31
CA GLN A 298 -12.93 -9.00 -17.74
C GLN A 298 -13.80 -9.62 -18.83
N LYS A 299 -14.24 -8.85 -19.84
CA LYS A 299 -14.88 -9.45 -21.02
C LYS A 299 -13.86 -10.31 -21.79
N ASN A 300 -13.99 -11.63 -21.61
CA ASN A 300 -13.41 -12.69 -22.42
C ASN A 300 -11.93 -12.51 -22.80
N THR A 301 -11.02 -12.61 -21.82
CA THR A 301 -9.70 -13.14 -22.18
C THR A 301 -9.91 -14.59 -22.64
N PRO A 302 -9.59 -14.97 -23.89
CA PRO A 302 -9.73 -16.36 -24.31
C PRO A 302 -8.91 -17.21 -23.34
N SER A 303 -9.52 -18.26 -22.80
CA SER A 303 -8.80 -19.28 -22.05
C SER A 303 -7.64 -19.73 -22.94
N SER A 304 -6.41 -19.37 -22.58
CA SER A 304 -5.23 -19.97 -23.19
C SER A 304 -5.26 -21.44 -22.79
N SER A 305 -5.80 -22.27 -23.69
CA SER A 305 -5.68 -23.72 -23.64
C SER A 305 -4.20 -24.05 -23.52
N ILE A 306 -3.84 -24.58 -22.37
CA ILE A 306 -2.55 -25.23 -22.15
C ILE A 306 -2.47 -26.39 -23.14
N GLN A 307 -1.51 -26.32 -24.06
CA GLN A 307 -0.86 -27.48 -24.66
C GLN A 307 0.57 -27.50 -24.15
#